data_AF-A0A657AV90-F1
#
_entry.id   AF-A0A657AV90-F1
#
_cell.length_a   1.000
_cell.length_b   1.000
_cell.length_c   1.000
_cell.angle_alpha   90.00
_cell.angle_beta   90.00
_cell.angle_gamma   90.00
#
_symmetry.space_group_name_H-M   'P 1'
#
loop_
_entity.id
_entity.type
_entity.pdbx_description
1 polymer ?
#
loop_
_entity_poly.entity_id
_entity_poly.type
_entity_poly.pdbx_seq_one_letter_code
_entity_poly.pdbx_strand_id
1 'polypeptide(L)' 'MLLLIIVLSAIGVVYSSHLSRQLFAEQAILLEKNDQLQLEWAQLLLEQSAWSSPNRIESVARESLGMEVPETEKIQLIY' A
#
# COMPACT_ATOMS: atom_id res chain seq x y z
N MET A 1 -34.89 -39.34 -21.65
CA MET A 1 -33.42 -39.28 -21.47
C MET A 1 -32.87 -37.87 -21.67
N LEU A 2 -33.08 -37.23 -22.84
CA LEU A 2 -32.58 -35.86 -23.11
C LEU A 2 -33.07 -34.78 -22.13
N LEU A 3 -34.35 -34.81 -21.75
CA LEU A 3 -34.92 -33.85 -20.80
C LEU A 3 -34.22 -33.92 -19.43
N LEU A 4 -33.89 -35.13 -18.98
CA LEU A 4 -33.20 -35.38 -17.72
C LEU A 4 -31.77 -34.81 -17.74
N ILE A 5 -31.07 -34.95 -18.86
CA ILE A 5 -29.73 -34.39 -19.08
C ILE A 5 -29.78 -32.85 -19.05
N ILE A 6 -30.78 -32.24 -19.68
CA ILE A 6 -30.96 -30.78 -19.69
C ILE A 6 -31.21 -30.25 -18.28
N VAL A 7 -32.08 -30.92 -17.50
CA VAL A 7 -32.37 -30.53 -16.11
C VAL A 7 -31.11 -30.64 -15.24
N LEU A 8 -30.35 -31.72 -15.36
CA LEU A 8 -29.09 -31.88 -14.64
C LEU A 8 -28.07 -30.80 -15.01
N SER A 9 -27.95 -30.48 -16.30
CA SER A 9 -27.08 -29.39 -16.78
C SER A 9 -27.48 -28.04 -16.20
N ALA A 10 -28.79 -27.71 -16.23
CA ALA A 10 -29.30 -26.46 -15.68
C ALA A 10 -28.99 -26.31 -14.18
N ILE A 11 -29.18 -27.39 -13.39
CA ILE A 11 -28.85 -27.40 -11.97
C ILE A 11 -27.34 -27.20 -11.76
N GLY A 12 -26.51 -27.88 -12.55
CA GLY A 12 -25.06 -27.74 -12.49
C GLY A 12 -24.58 -26.30 -12.77
N VAL A 13 -25.16 -25.64 -13.77
CA VAL A 13 -24.85 -24.23 -14.10
C VAL A 13 -25.25 -23.30 -12.96
N VAL A 14 -26.45 -23.46 -12.39
CA VAL A 14 -26.92 -22.63 -11.28
C VAL A 14 -26.03 -22.82 -10.05
N TYR A 15 -25.68 -24.07 -9.74
CA TYR A 15 -24.79 -24.39 -8.62
C TYR A 15 -23.39 -23.79 -8.81
N SER A 16 -22.81 -23.93 -10.01
CA SER A 16 -21.52 -23.35 -10.36
C SER A 16 -21.53 -21.82 -10.24
N SER A 17 -22.60 -21.18 -10.73
CA SER A 17 -22.76 -19.72 -10.60
C SER A 17 -22.87 -19.29 -9.14
N HIS A 18 -23.61 -20.04 -8.31
CA HIS A 18 -23.75 -19.73 -6.90
C HIS A 18 -22.41 -19.86 -6.15
N LEU A 19 -21.69 -20.95 -6.38
CA LEU A 19 -20.37 -21.16 -5.78
C LEU A 19 -19.37 -20.10 -6.23
N SER A 20 -19.38 -19.75 -7.51
CA SER A 20 -18.55 -18.68 -8.06
C SER A 20 -18.83 -17.35 -7.36
N ARG A 21 -20.11 -16.98 -7.16
CA ARG A 21 -20.47 -15.74 -6.43
C ARG A 21 -19.96 -15.75 -5.00
N GLN A 22 -20.04 -16.88 -4.29
CA GLN A 22 -19.51 -17.00 -2.93
C GLN A 22 -18.00 -16.81 -2.88
N LEU A 23 -17.26 -17.50 -3.75
CA LEU A 23 -15.80 -17.41 -3.82
C LEU A 23 -15.34 -16.00 -4.18
N PHE A 24 -16.02 -15.33 -5.12
CA PHE A 24 -15.72 -13.94 -5.47
C PHE A 24 -16.00 -12.98 -4.31
N ALA A 25 -17.08 -13.20 -3.55
CA ALA A 25 -17.37 -12.38 -2.38
C ALA A 25 -16.29 -12.54 -1.29
N GLU A 26 -15.84 -13.77 -1.04
CA GLU A 26 -14.76 -14.02 -0.08
C GLU A 26 -13.44 -13.38 -0.53
N GLN A 27 -13.10 -13.49 -1.81
CA GLN A 27 -11.94 -12.83 -2.39
C GLN A 27 -12.01 -11.31 -2.23
N ALA A 28 -13.17 -10.70 -2.49
CA ALA A 28 -13.36 -9.26 -2.35
C ALA A 28 -13.14 -8.80 -0.89
N ILE A 29 -13.63 -9.57 0.08
CA ILE A 29 -13.44 -9.28 1.51
C ILE A 29 -11.95 -9.33 1.88
N LEU A 30 -11.21 -10.32 1.39
CA LEU A 30 -9.78 -10.44 1.68
C LEU A 30 -8.97 -9.29 1.03
N LEU A 31 -9.35 -8.89 -0.18
CA LEU A 31 -8.72 -7.77 -0.87
C LEU A 31 -8.96 -6.46 -0.11
N GLU A 32 -10.19 -6.20 0.31
CA GLU A 32 -10.53 -5.00 1.11
C GLU A 32 -9.73 -4.94 2.41
N LYS A 33 -9.57 -6.08 3.10
CA LYS A 33 -8.72 -6.15 4.31
C LYS A 33 -7.26 -5.83 3.99
N ASN A 34 -6.74 -6.29 2.87
CA ASN A 34 -5.37 -6.01 2.46
C ASN A 34 -5.19 -4.51 2.19
N ASP A 35 -6.12 -3.89 1.46
CA ASP A 35 -6.09 -2.46 1.16
C ASP A 35 -6.13 -1.61 2.44
N GLN A 36 -6.97 -1.98 3.42
CA GLN A 36 -7.01 -1.30 4.71
C GLN A 36 -5.66 -1.36 5.45
N LEU A 37 -5.02 -2.54 5.48
CA LEU A 37 -3.71 -2.71 6.10
C LEU A 37 -2.62 -1.92 5.35
N GLN A 38 -2.69 -1.84 4.03
CA GLN A 38 -1.74 -1.03 3.24
C GLN A 38 -1.89 0.47 3.54
N LEU A 39 -3.12 0.95 3.69
CA LEU A 39 -3.39 2.34 4.06
C LEU A 39 -2.85 2.65 5.46
N GLU A 40 -3.09 1.79 6.44
CA GLU A 40 -2.56 1.94 7.79
C GLU A 40 -1.02 1.93 7.77
N TRP A 41 -0.41 1.01 7.02
CA TRP A 41 1.04 0.96 6.86
C TRP A 41 1.61 2.22 6.20
N ALA A 42 0.95 2.74 5.16
CA ALA A 42 1.35 3.99 4.52
C ALA A 42 1.26 5.18 5.49
N GLN A 43 0.22 5.24 6.32
CA GLN A 43 0.10 6.25 7.36
C GLN A 43 1.25 6.13 8.38
N LEU A 44 1.53 4.92 8.89
CA LEU A 44 2.62 4.69 9.83
C LEU A 44 3.99 5.06 9.23
N LEU A 45 4.19 4.81 7.93
CA LEU A 45 5.43 5.19 7.24
C LEU A 45 5.55 6.71 7.14
N LEU A 46 4.46 7.41 6.85
CA LEU A 46 4.43 8.87 6.85
C LEU A 46 4.71 9.43 8.26
N GLU A 47 4.11 8.84 9.30
CA GLU A 47 4.43 9.17 10.68
C GLU A 47 5.92 8.93 10.96
N GLN A 48 6.49 7.77 10.64
CA GLN A 48 7.93 7.51 10.84
C GLN A 48 8.84 8.48 10.08
N SER A 49 8.52 8.78 8.82
CA SER A 49 9.31 9.72 8.01
C SER A 49 9.23 11.15 8.53
N ALA A 50 8.10 11.57 9.11
CA ALA A 50 7.97 12.87 9.76
C ALA A 50 8.89 12.99 10.99
N TRP A 51 9.08 11.90 11.74
CA TRP A 51 10.01 11.85 12.89
C TRP A 51 11.47 11.67 12.46
N SER A 52 11.71 11.16 11.25
CA SER A 52 13.03 11.01 10.63
C SER A 52 13.39 12.17 9.69
N SER A 53 12.55 13.21 9.59
CA SER A 53 12.83 14.40 8.81
C SER A 53 14.14 15.04 9.30
N PRO A 54 15.07 15.41 8.39
CA PRO A 54 16.45 15.80 8.70
C PRO A 54 16.59 16.99 9.66
N ASN A 55 15.50 17.68 10.01
CA ASN A 55 15.45 18.76 10.98
C ASN A 55 16.19 18.45 12.30
N ARG A 56 16.17 17.20 12.80
CA ARG A 56 16.90 16.86 14.03
C ARG A 56 18.41 16.78 13.79
N ILE A 57 18.84 16.27 12.64
CA ILE A 57 20.27 16.24 12.26
C ILE A 57 20.75 17.65 11.93
N GLU A 58 19.95 18.43 11.20
CA GLU A 58 20.25 19.80 10.80
C GLU A 58 20.28 20.75 12.01
N SER A 59 19.35 20.61 12.96
CA SER A 59 19.37 21.41 14.21
C SER A 59 20.55 21.04 15.09
N VAL A 60 20.85 19.75 15.27
CA VAL A 60 22.03 19.32 16.05
C VAL A 60 23.33 19.74 15.36
N ALA A 61 23.41 19.68 14.03
CA ALA A 61 24.55 20.16 13.25
C ALA A 61 24.73 21.68 13.34
N ARG A 62 23.63 22.45 13.31
CA ARG A 62 23.68 23.90 13.44
C ARG A 62 24.03 24.34 14.87
N GLU A 63 23.43 23.70 15.86
CA GLU A 63 23.50 24.12 17.27
C GLU A 63 24.69 23.51 18.02
N SER A 64 25.07 22.26 17.75
CA SER A 64 26.22 21.60 18.40
C SER A 64 27.53 21.70 17.61
N LEU A 65 27.48 21.86 16.28
CA LEU A 65 28.68 21.94 15.42
C LEU A 65 28.89 23.33 14.79
N GLY A 66 27.99 24.29 15.03
CA GLY A 66 28.14 25.67 14.56
C GLY A 66 28.13 25.82 13.03
N MET A 67 27.55 24.87 12.29
CA MET A 67 27.50 24.92 10.83
C MET A 67 26.50 25.98 10.35
N GLU A 68 27.01 27.00 9.62
CA GLU A 68 26.21 27.90 8.78
C GLU A 68 26.30 27.47 7.32
N VAL A 69 25.19 27.59 6.58
CA VAL A 69 25.13 27.29 5.15
C VAL A 69 26.06 28.27 4.42
N PRO A 70 27.10 27.79 3.71
CA PRO A 70 28.04 28.68 3.05
C PRO A 70 27.33 29.42 1.90
N GLU A 71 27.52 30.74 1.84
CA GLU A 71 27.05 31.55 0.73
C GLU A 71 27.59 31.02 -0.60
N THR A 72 26.76 31.09 -1.65
CA THR A 72 26.94 30.53 -3.00
C THR A 72 28.25 30.90 -3.70
N GLU A 73 29.04 31.82 -3.16
CA GLU A 73 30.35 32.23 -3.69
C GLU A 73 31.52 31.29 -3.33
N LYS A 74 31.32 30.30 -2.44
CA LYS A 74 32.38 29.35 -2.03
C LYS A 74 32.22 27.91 -2.53
N ILE A 75 31.37 27.67 -3.52
CA ILE A 75 31.24 26.35 -4.13
C ILE A 75 32.21 26.24 -5.31
N GLN A 76 33.40 25.67 -5.07
CA GLN A 76 34.26 25.21 -6.17
C GLN A 76 33.86 23.78 -6.53
N LEU A 77 33.17 23.63 -7.67
CA LEU A 77 33.06 22.34 -8.34
C LEU A 77 34.43 21.97 -8.89
N ILE A 78 35.06 20.97 -8.27
CA ILE A 78 36.24 20.32 -8.83
C ILE A 78 35.71 19.28 -9.82
N TYR A 79 36.04 19.48 -11.10
CA TYR A 79 35.72 18.55 -12.21
C TYR A 79 36.72 17.40 -12.24
#